data_AF-A0A9X7XSG7-F1
#
_entry.id   AF-A0A9X7XSG7-F1
#
_cell.length_a   1.000
_cell.length_b   1.000
_cell.length_c   1.000
_cell.angle_alpha   90.00
_cell.angle_beta   90.00
_cell.angle_gamma   90.00
#
_symmetry.space_group_name_H-M   'P 1'
#
loop_
_entity.id
_entity.type
_entity.pdbx_description
1 polymer ?
#
loop_
_entity_poly.entity_id
_entity_poly.type
_entity_poly.pdbx_seq_one_letter_code
_entity_poly.pdbx_strand_id
1 'polypeptide(L)'
;MQRRRYSIEFKQQLIQEAHEVGNASQVARRHGIDPKMLYRWIRDSKHADWQNTSSEAKAVTSYTPSPGEFRELETENDKLKKLLGEKDLEIAILRDLEPFADF
;
A
#
# COMPACT_ATOMS: atom_id res chain seq x y z
N MET A 1 -18.86 -16.21 11.24
CA MET A 1 -17.71 -17.00 10.74
C MET A 1 -16.44 -16.43 11.38
N GLN A 2 -15.75 -17.18 12.25
CA GLN A 2 -14.50 -16.71 12.85
C GLN A 2 -13.37 -16.75 11.82
N ARG A 3 -12.71 -15.62 11.60
CA ARG A 3 -11.51 -15.54 10.73
C ARG A 3 -10.34 -16.19 11.48
N ARG A 4 -9.86 -17.34 11.02
CA ARG A 4 -8.61 -17.94 11.51
C ARG A 4 -7.45 -17.00 11.23
N ARG A 5 -6.70 -16.62 12.26
CA ARG A 5 -5.47 -15.82 12.15
C ARG A 5 -4.28 -16.77 12.17
N TYR A 6 -3.36 -16.58 11.24
CA TYR A 6 -2.09 -17.31 11.17
C TYR A 6 -0.95 -16.34 11.44
N SER A 7 0.07 -16.82 12.19
CA SER A 7 1.26 -16.02 12.50
C SER A 7 2.06 -15.72 11.22
N ILE A 8 2.94 -14.72 11.28
CA ILE A 8 3.73 -14.32 10.11
C ILE A 8 4.76 -15.42 9.79
N GLU A 9 5.36 -15.99 10.82
CA GLU A 9 6.36 -17.05 10.76
C GLU A 9 5.78 -18.29 10.11
N PHE A 10 4.57 -18.69 10.50
CA PHE A 10 3.87 -19.83 9.91
C PHE A 10 3.59 -19.62 8.42
N LYS A 11 3.16 -18.41 8.03
CA LYS A 11 2.94 -18.11 6.61
C LYS A 11 4.26 -18.13 5.83
N GLN A 12 5.34 -17.58 6.38
CA GLN A 12 6.66 -17.60 5.74
C GLN A 12 7.18 -19.02 5.55
N GLN A 13 7.04 -19.88 6.57
CA GLN A 13 7.42 -21.29 6.49
C GLN A 13 6.70 -22.01 5.34
N LEU A 14 5.39 -21.82 5.21
CA LEU A 14 4.60 -22.47 4.16
C LEU A 14 4.90 -21.92 2.76
N ILE A 15 5.19 -20.61 2.64
CA ILE A 15 5.62 -20.00 1.37
C ILE A 15 6.96 -20.59 0.95
N GLN A 16 7.92 -20.70 1.88
CA GLN A 16 9.24 -21.27 1.62
C GLN A 16 9.13 -22.75 1.20
N GLU A 17 8.37 -23.56 1.94
CA GLU A 17 8.15 -24.97 1.58
C GLU A 17 7.47 -25.10 0.21
N ALA A 18 6.52 -24.21 -0.13
CA ALA A 18 5.88 -24.21 -1.44
C ALA A 18 6.85 -23.87 -2.59
N HIS A 19 7.87 -23.04 -2.33
CA HIS A 19 8.94 -22.77 -3.29
C HIS A 19 9.89 -23.95 -3.45
N GLU A 20 10.26 -24.62 -2.35
CA GLU A 20 11.15 -25.79 -2.37
C GLU A 20 10.51 -27.00 -3.06
N VAL A 21 9.25 -27.27 -2.76
CA VAL A 21 8.50 -28.40 -3.33
C VAL A 21 8.00 -28.08 -4.76
N GLY A 22 7.87 -26.81 -5.11
CA GLY A 22 7.29 -26.37 -6.38
C GLY A 22 5.79 -26.63 -6.52
N ASN A 23 5.11 -27.07 -5.45
CA ASN A 23 3.70 -27.40 -5.45
C ASN A 23 2.97 -26.87 -4.20
N ALA A 24 2.49 -25.63 -4.30
CA ALA A 24 1.75 -24.97 -3.21
C ALA A 24 0.45 -25.71 -2.84
N SER A 25 -0.23 -26.37 -3.79
CA SER A 25 -1.48 -27.08 -3.49
C SER A 25 -1.26 -28.30 -2.58
N GLN A 26 -0.14 -29.01 -2.77
CA GLN A 26 0.23 -30.14 -1.92
C GLN A 26 0.61 -29.68 -0.52
N VAL A 27 1.45 -28.64 -0.42
CA VAL A 27 1.87 -28.05 0.85
C VAL A 27 0.65 -27.54 1.64
N ALA A 28 -0.26 -26.83 1.00
CA ALA A 28 -1.48 -26.34 1.64
C ALA A 28 -2.32 -27.47 2.23
N ARG A 29 -2.52 -28.58 1.50
CA ARG A 29 -3.25 -29.76 2.00
C ARG A 29 -2.58 -30.40 3.21
N ARG A 30 -1.25 -30.54 3.20
CA ARG A 30 -0.48 -31.11 4.34
C ARG A 30 -0.67 -30.29 5.61
N HIS A 31 -0.78 -28.97 5.49
CA HIS A 31 -0.92 -28.04 6.61
C HIS A 31 -2.38 -27.63 6.91
N GLY A 32 -3.36 -28.25 6.24
CA GLY A 32 -4.78 -27.95 6.45
C GLY A 32 -5.17 -26.51 6.06
N ILE A 33 -4.46 -25.93 5.10
CA ILE A 33 -4.69 -24.58 4.55
C ILE A 33 -5.40 -24.71 3.21
N ASP A 34 -6.30 -23.77 2.92
CA ASP A 34 -6.88 -23.65 1.59
C ASP A 34 -5.77 -23.31 0.57
N PRO A 35 -5.60 -24.09 -0.51
CA PRO A 35 -4.58 -23.79 -1.54
C PRO A 35 -4.64 -22.36 -2.07
N LYS A 36 -5.85 -21.79 -2.27
CA LYS A 36 -6.02 -20.40 -2.73
C LYS A 36 -5.44 -19.40 -1.74
N MET A 37 -5.52 -19.71 -0.43
CA MET A 37 -4.95 -18.87 0.62
C MET A 37 -3.42 -18.86 0.56
N LEU A 38 -2.80 -20.02 0.34
CA LEU A 38 -1.34 -20.10 0.21
C LEU A 38 -0.85 -19.42 -1.08
N TYR A 39 -1.53 -19.58 -2.21
CA TYR A 39 -1.21 -18.83 -3.43
C TYR A 39 -1.32 -17.31 -3.22
N ARG A 40 -2.32 -16.86 -2.45
CA ARG A 40 -2.44 -15.45 -2.09
C ARG A 40 -1.25 -14.99 -1.26
N TRP A 41 -0.83 -15.75 -0.26
CA TRP A 41 0.36 -15.41 0.55
C TRP A 41 1.64 -15.37 -0.28
N ILE A 42 1.85 -16.30 -1.21
CA ILE A 42 3.01 -16.32 -2.13
C ILE A 42 3.00 -15.08 -3.04
N ARG A 43 1.83 -14.65 -3.51
CA ARG A 43 1.71 -13.44 -4.33
C ARG A 43 1.99 -12.19 -3.48
N ASP A 44 1.35 -12.09 -2.33
CA ASP A 44 1.46 -10.95 -1.43
C ASP A 44 2.91 -10.83 -0.87
N SER A 45 3.65 -11.94 -0.73
CA SER A 45 5.05 -11.94 -0.30
C SER A 45 6.04 -11.39 -1.33
N LYS A 46 5.64 -11.27 -2.61
CA LYS A 46 6.46 -10.65 -3.66
C LYS A 46 6.34 -9.12 -3.67
N HIS A 47 5.38 -8.56 -2.93
CA HIS A 47 5.25 -7.12 -2.77
C HIS A 47 6.00 -6.71 -1.51
N ALA A 48 6.83 -5.67 -1.61
CA ALA A 48 7.80 -5.25 -0.59
C ALA A 48 7.20 -4.99 0.81
N ASP A 49 5.87 -4.83 0.87
CA ASP A 49 5.08 -4.62 2.09
C ASP A 49 5.02 -5.85 3.01
N TRP A 50 5.29 -7.06 2.50
CA TRP A 50 5.24 -8.29 3.29
C TRP A 50 6.41 -8.44 4.28
N GLN A 51 7.59 -7.94 3.90
CA GLN A 51 8.82 -8.08 4.70
C GLN A 51 9.11 -6.87 5.60
N ASN A 52 8.62 -5.66 5.25
CA ASN A 52 9.01 -4.41 5.92
C ASN A 52 7.98 -3.85 6.91
N THR A 53 6.86 -4.52 7.17
CA THR A 53 5.85 -4.05 8.12
C THR A 53 5.89 -4.89 9.39
N SER A 54 6.42 -4.30 10.48
CA SER A 54 6.40 -4.92 11.82
C SER A 54 4.97 -5.18 12.29
N SER A 55 4.84 -6.10 13.24
CA SER A 55 3.56 -6.49 13.85
C SER A 55 2.80 -5.30 14.45
N GLU A 56 3.49 -4.26 14.94
CA GLU A 56 2.87 -3.01 15.42
C GLU A 56 2.19 -2.21 14.29
N ALA A 57 2.75 -2.20 13.09
CA ALA A 57 2.19 -1.47 11.94
C ALA A 57 0.98 -2.17 11.29
N LYS A 58 0.64 -3.40 11.71
CA LYS A 58 -0.59 -4.11 11.26
C LYS A 58 -1.81 -3.82 12.14
N ALA A 59 -1.66 -3.02 13.18
CA ALA A 59 -2.77 -2.43 13.93
C ALA A 59 -3.27 -1.12 13.28
N VAL A 60 -3.36 -1.06 11.95
CA VAL A 60 -4.20 -0.05 11.31
C VAL A 60 -5.63 -0.57 11.44
N THR A 61 -6.32 -0.19 12.52
CA THR A 61 -7.77 0.03 12.42
C THR A 61 -7.96 0.76 11.11
N SER A 62 -8.70 0.18 10.16
CA SER A 62 -8.97 0.85 8.88
C SER A 62 -9.42 2.27 9.20
N TYR A 63 -8.55 3.25 8.95
CA TYR A 63 -8.88 4.63 9.23
C TYR A 63 -9.91 5.01 8.19
N THR A 64 -11.17 4.93 8.60
CA THR A 64 -12.29 5.47 7.85
C THR A 64 -12.53 6.83 8.48
N PRO A 65 -12.08 7.93 7.84
CA PRO A 65 -12.36 9.26 8.36
C PRO A 65 -13.87 9.41 8.53
N SER A 66 -14.27 10.06 9.61
CA SER A 66 -15.66 10.47 9.78
C SER A 66 -16.05 11.41 8.63
N PRO A 67 -17.35 11.55 8.34
CA PRO A 67 -17.81 12.50 7.32
C PRO A 67 -17.34 13.95 7.57
N GLY A 68 -17.08 14.33 8.83
CA GLY A 68 -16.50 15.63 9.19
C GLY A 68 -15.04 15.75 8.79
N GLU A 69 -14.20 14.80 9.22
CA GLU A 69 -12.78 14.74 8.84
C GLU A 69 -12.60 14.65 7.32
N PHE A 70 -13.47 13.92 6.63
CA PHE A 70 -13.44 13.83 5.18
C PHE A 70 -13.71 15.19 4.51
N ARG A 71 -14.69 15.96 5.01
CA ARG A 71 -14.99 17.30 4.49
C ARG A 71 -13.88 18.31 4.79
N GLU A 72 -13.25 18.20 5.96
CA GLU A 72 -12.09 19.02 6.30
C GLU A 72 -10.90 18.72 5.39
N LEU A 73 -10.63 17.44 5.14
CA LEU A 73 -9.60 17.01 4.19
C LEU A 73 -9.89 17.49 2.77
N GLU A 74 -11.14 17.41 2.31
CA GLU A 74 -11.57 17.90 1.00
C GLU A 74 -11.38 19.42 0.90
N THR A 75 -11.77 20.15 1.94
CA THR A 75 -11.59 21.61 2.02
C THR A 75 -10.12 21.99 1.97
N GLU A 76 -9.27 21.28 2.70
CA GLU A 76 -7.83 21.53 2.70
C GLU A 76 -7.20 21.18 1.35
N ASN A 77 -7.66 20.09 0.72
CA ASN A 77 -7.21 19.70 -0.61
C ASN A 77 -7.53 20.78 -1.65
N ASP A 78 -8.73 21.35 -1.60
CA ASP A 78 -9.15 22.42 -2.50
C ASP A 78 -8.33 23.70 -2.30
N LYS A 79 -7.99 24.06 -1.05
CA LYS A 79 -7.09 25.19 -0.78
C LYS A 79 -5.70 24.95 -1.33
N LEU A 80 -5.14 23.76 -1.12
CA LEU A 80 -3.81 23.41 -1.61
C LEU A 80 -3.75 23.41 -3.13
N LYS A 81 -4.78 22.89 -3.81
CA LYS A 81 -4.89 22.94 -5.28
C LYS A 81 -4.92 24.38 -5.80
N LYS A 82 -5.64 25.28 -5.12
CA LYS A 82 -5.67 26.70 -5.50
C LYS A 82 -4.31 27.36 -5.34
N LEU A 83 -3.67 27.19 -4.19
CA LEU A 83 -2.33 27.72 -3.93
C LEU A 83 -1.30 27.19 -4.94
N LEU A 84 -1.38 25.91 -5.29
CA LEU A 84 -0.52 25.32 -6.31
C LEU A 84 -0.76 25.97 -7.69
N GLY A 85 -2.02 26.13 -8.09
CA GLY A 85 -2.36 26.79 -9.35
C GLY A 85 -1.90 28.25 -9.41
N GLU A 86 -2.01 28.99 -8.30
CA GLU A 86 -1.48 30.36 -8.20
C GLU A 86 0.04 30.39 -8.37
N LYS A 87 0.76 29.43 -7.76
CA LYS A 87 2.21 29.31 -7.88
C LYS A 87 2.65 28.89 -9.28
N ASP A 88 1.94 27.96 -9.91
CA ASP A 88 2.21 27.56 -11.29
C ASP A 88 1.98 28.72 -12.27
N LEU A 89 0.94 29.53 -12.05
CA LEU A 89 0.69 30.74 -12.85
C LEU A 89 1.79 31.78 -12.65
N GLU A 90 2.23 32.01 -11.41
CA GLU A 90 3.34 32.91 -11.09
C GLU A 90 4.63 32.46 -11.81
N ILE A 91 4.96 31.17 -11.76
CA ILE A 91 6.12 30.60 -12.47
C ILE A 91 5.98 30.76 -13.98
N ALA A 92 4.80 30.51 -14.55
CA ALA A 92 4.56 30.65 -15.98
C ALA A 92 4.78 32.11 -16.43
N ILE A 93 4.24 33.07 -15.68
CA ILE A 93 4.44 34.51 -15.96
C ILE A 93 5.92 34.87 -15.84
N LEU A 94 6.62 34.40 -14.80
CA LEU A 94 8.05 34.70 -14.62
C LEU A 94 8.89 34.14 -15.78
N ARG A 95 8.60 32.92 -16.25
CA ARG A 95 9.27 32.33 -17.43
C ARG A 95 8.97 33.10 -18.72
N ASP A 96 7.73 33.54 -18.90
CA ASP A 96 7.33 34.36 -20.05
C ASP A 96 7.96 35.77 -20.02
N LEU A 97 8.37 36.26 -18.85
CA LEU A 97 9.09 37.52 -18.64
C LEU A 97 10.63 37.36 -18.67
N GLU A 98 11.13 36.13 -18.73
CA GLU A 98 12.56 35.81 -18.88
C GLU A 98 13.08 35.67 -20.35
N PRO A 99 12.48 36.23 -21.43
CA PRO A 99 13.03 36.04 -22.79
C PRO A 99 14.20 36.97 -23.14
N PHE A 100 14.90 37.59 -22.19
CA PHE A 100 16.00 38.52 -22.49
C PHE A 100 17.19 38.50 -21.51
N ALA A 101 17.60 37.32 -21.03
CA ALA A 101 18.84 37.17 -20.24
C ALA A 101 20.05 36.65 -21.04
N ASP A 102 19.95 36.52 -22.37
CA ASP A 102 21.03 36.06 -23.26
C ASP A 102 21.35 37.06 -24.38
N PHE A 103 21.81 38.27 -24.03
CA PHE A 103 22.56 39.15 -24.94
C PHE A 103 23.83 39.68 -24.27
#